data_AF-A0A3E2HPL1-F1
#
_entry.id   AF-A0A3E2HPL1-F1
#
_cell.length_a   1.000
_cell.length_b   1.000
_cell.length_c   1.000
_cell.angle_alpha   90.00
_cell.angle_beta   90.00
_cell.angle_gamma   90.00
#
_symmetry.space_group_name_H-M   'P 1'
#
loop_
_entity.id
_entity.type
_entity.pdbx_description
1 polymer ?
#
loop_
_entity_poly.entity_id
_entity_poly.type
_entity_poly.pdbx_seq_one_letter_code
_entity_poly.pdbx_strand_id
1 'polypeptide(L)'
;MADQRTFFGKHLVGPGTEISFNLPTPSKWIIERKLSETYHQLDESEVKDGFEPCYSQAKLLCHNVANPTEQAFMRIYMQIPYEGTEFDSAQERAQQASSRAHEELNALKSFTDGHSKITPILLAYKEDKQDDQGLVPGGYITYLIWNILPGVPLGDNLGEAQFWRLSSNERNEIRKVFEKEYKQLLKLGFYPEGPRAKNILWDSNTKMIYFIGFRNCYPVHKDDNWKITTLVQWGLAVAPRSYNLGSGTLGRHHHVGNIDNYLTTRASKNNYSATSIFVKTTTTSPSTGLNAHCLQLLVPLKMGFGTALQAKDLVQQPLPHLLVGPSSTENSSIRDINFIGPLEVWDNFKEDVMASFNENQWNKHRSTLSHRPVGEIKPLNTAFEHVHVGDEHGVQGRFQQNIGQIMTAVFKSQEIGLSFGDFKCTANNYTKIPDAVGIDEQGALQFVGEIKVPWVEDHSLENHIDIGDKIYFRKMIGQVSKYMFDLHMKYGFLTNYDQTVFLKSEYVNGQWELHHTDVIYHDARHIPSRPFLNLSGEVSLRQCFFILAHLHWLTPLPTMERLETNG
;
A
#
# COMPACT_ATOMS: atom_id res chain seq x y z
N MET A 1 14.96 7.55 -19.25
CA MET A 1 13.75 8.38 -19.30
C MET A 1 12.85 7.75 -20.35
N ALA A 2 11.98 6.83 -19.94
CA ALA A 2 10.94 6.34 -20.84
C ALA A 2 9.94 7.49 -20.99
N ASP A 3 9.70 7.94 -22.23
CA ASP A 3 8.70 8.95 -22.52
C ASP A 3 7.35 8.42 -22.03
N GLN A 4 6.78 9.10 -21.03
CA GLN A 4 5.46 8.81 -20.53
C GLN A 4 4.49 9.08 -21.69
N ARG A 5 3.82 8.02 -22.17
CA ARG A 5 2.88 8.11 -23.29
C ARG A 5 1.84 9.20 -23.01
N THR A 6 1.74 10.18 -23.90
CA THR A 6 0.83 11.32 -23.77
C THR A 6 -0.09 11.39 -24.99
N PHE A 7 -1.38 11.56 -24.74
CA PHE A 7 -2.42 11.71 -25.78
C PHE A 7 -2.79 13.17 -26.00
N PHE A 8 -2.50 14.06 -25.05
CA PHE A 8 -2.75 15.48 -25.22
C PHE A 8 -1.60 16.20 -25.91
N GLY A 9 -1.86 16.66 -27.14
CA GLY A 9 -0.94 17.54 -27.86
C GLY A 9 -0.74 18.89 -27.15
N LYS A 10 0.44 19.50 -27.33
CA LYS A 10 0.76 20.82 -26.74
C LYS A 10 -0.24 21.93 -27.09
N HIS A 11 -0.93 21.81 -28.23
CA HIS A 11 -1.94 22.78 -28.63
C HIS A 11 -3.19 22.76 -27.72
N LEU A 12 -3.51 21.62 -27.10
CA LEU A 12 -4.67 21.48 -26.19
C LEU A 12 -4.34 21.79 -24.73
N VAL A 13 -3.16 21.39 -24.26
CA VAL A 13 -2.81 21.42 -22.82
C VAL A 13 -1.56 22.24 -22.50
N GLY A 14 -0.97 22.89 -23.51
CA GLY A 14 0.25 23.67 -23.36
C GLY A 14 0.03 24.95 -22.53
N PRO A 15 1.05 25.40 -21.78
CA PRO A 15 1.04 26.72 -21.17
C PRO A 15 0.75 27.81 -22.20
N GLY A 16 -0.17 28.73 -21.87
CA GLY A 16 -0.59 29.83 -22.75
C GLY A 16 -1.76 29.50 -23.67
N THR A 17 -2.22 28.25 -23.74
CA THR A 17 -3.43 27.90 -24.50
C THR A 17 -4.66 28.55 -23.86
N GLU A 18 -5.40 29.36 -24.63
CA GLU A 18 -6.68 29.97 -24.24
C GLU A 18 -7.85 29.06 -24.64
N ILE A 19 -8.77 28.81 -23.70
CA ILE A 19 -10.00 28.06 -23.94
C ILE A 19 -11.19 28.93 -23.59
N SER A 20 -12.14 29.02 -24.54
CA SER A 20 -13.39 29.78 -24.39
C SER A 20 -14.55 28.85 -24.03
N PHE A 21 -15.41 29.32 -23.13
CA PHE A 21 -16.59 28.63 -22.63
C PHE A 21 -17.81 29.53 -22.77
N ASN A 22 -18.96 28.93 -23.05
CA ASN A 22 -20.25 29.63 -23.11
C ASN A 22 -21.15 29.32 -21.90
N LEU A 23 -20.90 28.21 -21.20
CA LEU A 23 -21.70 27.72 -20.09
C LEU A 23 -20.85 27.65 -18.80
N PRO A 24 -21.46 27.89 -17.62
CA PRO A 24 -22.82 28.41 -17.42
C PRO A 24 -22.96 29.89 -17.82
N THR A 25 -21.84 30.62 -17.89
CA THR A 25 -21.76 31.97 -18.47
C THR A 25 -20.50 32.09 -19.33
N PRO A 26 -20.47 33.02 -20.30
CA PRO A 26 -19.29 33.23 -21.13
C PRO A 26 -18.04 33.56 -20.32
N SER A 27 -16.98 32.77 -20.49
CA SER A 27 -15.69 32.99 -19.83
C SER A 27 -14.54 32.46 -20.67
N LYS A 28 -13.33 32.95 -20.38
CA LYS A 28 -12.09 32.55 -21.06
C LYS A 28 -11.02 32.27 -20.03
N TRP A 29 -10.28 31.19 -20.25
CA TRP A 29 -9.28 30.70 -19.31
C TRP A 29 -7.99 30.34 -20.04
N ILE A 30 -6.86 30.74 -19.47
CA ILE A 30 -5.52 30.42 -20.00
C ILE A 30 -4.91 29.32 -19.13
N ILE A 31 -4.39 28.28 -19.78
CA ILE A 31 -3.67 27.20 -19.11
C ILE A 31 -2.29 27.70 -18.66
N GLU A 32 -1.98 27.54 -17.38
CA GLU A 32 -0.64 27.84 -16.84
C GLU A 32 0.28 26.64 -16.98
N ARG A 33 -0.20 25.45 -16.58
CA ARG A 33 0.56 24.20 -16.65
C ARG A 33 -0.33 22.97 -16.52
N LYS A 34 0.14 21.86 -17.08
CA LYS A 34 -0.39 20.52 -16.85
C LYS A 34 0.06 19.99 -15.50
N LEU A 35 -0.88 19.52 -14.68
CA LEU A 35 -0.63 18.95 -13.35
C LEU A 35 -0.52 17.42 -13.39
N SER A 36 -1.38 16.77 -14.16
CA SER A 36 -1.38 15.32 -14.34
C SER A 36 -2.08 14.91 -15.63
N GLU A 37 -1.73 13.74 -16.17
CA GLU A 37 -2.43 13.08 -17.28
C GLU A 37 -2.51 11.59 -16.99
N THR A 38 -3.69 10.99 -17.18
CA THR A 38 -3.86 9.53 -17.16
C THR A 38 -4.71 9.12 -18.35
N TYR A 39 -4.70 7.84 -18.69
CA TYR A 39 -5.53 7.30 -19.76
C TYR A 39 -6.06 5.92 -19.40
N HIS A 40 -7.18 5.58 -20.02
CA HIS A 40 -7.81 4.27 -20.02
C HIS A 40 -7.92 3.86 -21.48
N GLN A 41 -7.10 2.89 -21.89
CA GLN A 41 -7.07 2.38 -23.25
C GLN A 41 -7.23 0.87 -23.18
N LEU A 42 -8.12 0.35 -24.02
CA LEU A 42 -8.50 -1.05 -24.16
C LEU A 42 -8.32 -1.45 -25.63
N ASP A 43 -8.24 -2.74 -25.89
CA ASP A 43 -8.27 -3.24 -27.27
C ASP A 43 -9.70 -3.23 -27.85
N GLU A 44 -9.81 -3.43 -29.17
CA GLU A 44 -11.12 -3.39 -29.85
C GLU A 44 -12.08 -4.47 -29.36
N SER A 45 -11.58 -5.64 -28.95
CA SER A 45 -12.42 -6.75 -28.49
C SER A 45 -13.05 -6.44 -27.14
N GLU A 46 -12.28 -5.89 -26.21
CA GLU A 46 -12.75 -5.45 -24.90
C GLU A 46 -13.83 -4.36 -25.03
N VAL A 47 -13.63 -3.37 -25.90
CA VAL A 47 -14.65 -2.34 -26.11
C VAL A 47 -15.94 -2.93 -26.71
N LYS A 48 -15.82 -3.90 -27.63
CA LYS A 48 -16.99 -4.59 -28.22
C LYS A 48 -17.74 -5.47 -27.22
N ASP A 49 -17.07 -5.96 -26.18
CA ASP A 49 -17.66 -6.75 -25.10
C ASP A 49 -18.43 -5.88 -24.08
N GLY A 50 -18.53 -4.57 -24.32
CA GLY A 50 -19.37 -3.65 -23.55
C GLY A 50 -18.64 -2.91 -22.43
N PHE A 51 -17.30 -2.97 -22.41
CA PHE A 51 -16.48 -2.15 -21.51
C PHE A 51 -16.52 -0.67 -21.92
N GLU A 52 -16.12 0.21 -20.99
CA GLU A 52 -16.21 1.65 -21.21
C GLU A 52 -15.32 2.14 -22.38
N PRO A 53 -15.73 3.20 -23.11
CA PRO A 53 -14.92 3.78 -24.17
C PRO A 53 -13.54 4.22 -23.70
N CYS A 54 -12.52 4.06 -24.56
CA CYS A 54 -11.15 4.52 -24.32
C CYS A 54 -11.08 6.05 -24.20
N TYR A 55 -10.37 6.56 -23.21
CA TYR A 55 -10.21 8.00 -23.00
C TYR A 55 -8.91 8.38 -22.30
N SER A 56 -8.47 9.63 -22.50
CA SER A 56 -7.43 10.26 -21.70
C SER A 56 -8.01 11.45 -20.93
N GLN A 57 -7.47 11.73 -19.76
CA GLN A 57 -7.84 12.88 -18.95
C GLN A 57 -6.61 13.66 -18.49
N ALA A 58 -6.68 14.99 -18.57
CA ALA A 58 -5.65 15.88 -18.07
C ALA A 58 -6.22 16.84 -17.01
N LYS A 59 -5.52 16.99 -15.89
CA LYS A 59 -5.80 18.03 -14.88
C LYS A 59 -4.81 19.17 -15.08
N LEU A 60 -5.32 20.39 -15.15
CA LEU A 60 -4.56 21.60 -15.48
C LEU A 60 -4.79 22.68 -14.41
N LEU A 61 -3.81 23.53 -14.22
CA LEU A 61 -3.97 24.81 -13.52
C LEU A 61 -4.20 25.91 -14.56
N CYS A 62 -5.21 26.75 -14.37
CA CYS A 62 -5.54 27.86 -15.25
C CYS A 62 -5.91 29.12 -14.46
N HIS A 63 -5.92 30.26 -15.16
CA HIS A 63 -6.47 31.51 -14.64
C HIS A 63 -7.46 32.13 -15.62
N ASN A 64 -8.39 32.93 -15.09
CA ASN A 64 -9.37 33.66 -15.87
C ASN A 64 -8.71 34.81 -16.63
N VAL A 65 -9.03 34.97 -17.92
CA VAL A 65 -8.53 36.07 -18.74
C VAL A 65 -9.00 37.44 -18.23
N ALA A 66 -10.25 37.53 -17.79
CA ALA A 66 -10.82 38.78 -17.27
C ALA A 66 -10.29 39.15 -15.88
N ASN A 67 -9.86 38.15 -15.10
CA ASN A 67 -9.27 38.34 -13.78
C ASN A 67 -8.12 37.33 -13.57
N PRO A 68 -6.87 37.69 -13.90
CA PRO A 68 -5.74 36.75 -13.78
C PRO A 68 -5.43 36.28 -12.36
N THR A 69 -6.00 36.92 -11.32
CA THR A 69 -5.88 36.46 -9.92
C THR A 69 -6.86 35.33 -9.59
N GLU A 70 -7.89 35.13 -10.41
CA GLU A 70 -8.84 34.03 -10.27
C GLU A 70 -8.24 32.78 -10.91
N GLN A 71 -7.66 31.92 -10.07
CA GLN A 71 -7.14 30.62 -10.47
C GLN A 71 -8.17 29.51 -10.28
N ALA A 72 -8.14 28.54 -11.18
CA ALA A 72 -9.02 27.39 -11.17
C ALA A 72 -8.30 26.11 -11.60
N PHE A 73 -8.91 24.98 -11.29
CA PHE A 73 -8.53 23.72 -11.93
C PHE A 73 -9.40 23.48 -13.15
N MET A 74 -8.79 22.96 -14.21
CA MET A 74 -9.48 22.47 -15.38
C MET A 74 -9.25 20.97 -15.54
N ARG A 75 -10.28 20.24 -16.00
CA ARG A 75 -10.13 18.91 -16.54
C ARG A 75 -10.59 18.86 -17.98
N ILE A 76 -9.83 18.14 -18.79
CA ILE A 76 -10.22 17.76 -20.13
C ILE A 76 -10.31 16.24 -20.16
N TYR A 77 -11.46 15.70 -20.52
CA TYR A 77 -11.65 14.31 -20.92
C TYR A 77 -11.70 14.26 -22.43
N MET A 78 -10.92 13.38 -23.06
CA MET A 78 -10.88 13.25 -24.51
C MET A 78 -10.92 11.77 -24.89
N GLN A 79 -11.82 11.39 -25.79
CA GLN A 79 -11.81 10.03 -26.33
C GLN A 79 -10.50 9.76 -27.07
N ILE A 80 -9.90 8.59 -26.84
CA ILE A 80 -8.69 8.16 -27.53
C ILE A 80 -8.98 6.88 -28.34
N PRO A 81 -8.15 6.54 -29.33
CA PRO A 81 -8.34 5.34 -30.13
C PRO A 81 -8.14 4.08 -29.29
N TYR A 82 -8.69 2.95 -29.75
CA TYR A 82 -8.39 1.64 -29.17
C TYR A 82 -6.89 1.33 -29.29
N GLU A 83 -6.39 0.50 -28.38
CA GLU A 83 -5.00 0.06 -28.44
C GLU A 83 -4.71 -0.61 -29.78
N GLY A 84 -3.63 -0.19 -30.45
CA GLY A 84 -3.19 -0.70 -31.74
C GLY A 84 -3.79 0.00 -32.96
N THR A 85 -4.78 0.89 -32.77
CA THR A 85 -5.43 1.64 -33.86
C THR A 85 -4.99 3.10 -33.94
N GLU A 86 -4.01 3.51 -33.13
CA GLU A 86 -3.60 4.91 -33.00
C GLU A 86 -2.98 5.46 -34.29
N PHE A 87 -2.42 4.59 -35.12
CA PHE A 87 -1.79 4.93 -36.39
C PHE A 87 -2.67 4.61 -37.60
N ASP A 88 -3.88 4.10 -37.39
CA ASP A 88 -4.85 3.88 -38.44
C ASP A 88 -5.29 5.21 -39.06
N SER A 89 -5.95 5.11 -40.23
CA SER A 89 -6.45 6.30 -40.91
C SER A 89 -7.44 7.07 -40.03
N ALA A 90 -7.51 8.39 -40.22
CA ALA A 90 -8.51 9.22 -39.53
C ALA A 90 -9.94 8.70 -39.75
N GLN A 91 -10.22 8.11 -40.91
CA GLN A 91 -11.53 7.51 -41.23
C GLN A 91 -11.82 6.25 -40.41
N GLU A 92 -10.82 5.40 -40.17
CA GLU A 92 -10.97 4.20 -39.32
C GLU A 92 -11.13 4.60 -37.85
N ARG A 93 -10.30 5.52 -37.35
CA ARG A 93 -10.44 6.03 -35.98
C ARG A 93 -11.77 6.76 -35.76
N ALA A 94 -12.29 7.47 -36.77
CA ALA A 94 -13.60 8.12 -36.69
C ALA A 94 -14.75 7.12 -36.46
N GLN A 95 -14.62 5.87 -36.91
CA GLN A 95 -15.65 4.84 -36.68
C GLN A 95 -15.74 4.43 -35.19
N GLN A 96 -14.71 4.73 -34.41
CA GLN A 96 -14.69 4.48 -32.96
C GLN A 96 -15.38 5.59 -32.17
N ALA A 97 -15.75 6.71 -32.80
CA ALA A 97 -16.37 7.86 -32.14
C ALA A 97 -17.62 7.45 -31.36
N SER A 98 -17.64 7.80 -30.07
CA SER A 98 -18.75 7.52 -29.17
C SER A 98 -19.10 8.77 -28.34
N SER A 99 -20.13 8.66 -27.51
CA SER A 99 -20.48 9.65 -26.50
C SER A 99 -20.30 9.06 -25.11
N ARG A 100 -19.85 9.90 -24.16
CA ARG A 100 -19.70 9.51 -22.76
C ARG A 100 -20.06 10.68 -21.85
N ALA A 101 -20.92 10.42 -20.88
CA ALA A 101 -21.11 11.33 -19.75
C ALA A 101 -20.05 11.06 -18.69
N HIS A 102 -19.54 12.12 -18.07
CA HIS A 102 -18.58 12.02 -16.96
C HIS A 102 -19.28 12.42 -15.67
N GLU A 103 -19.36 11.50 -14.70
CA GLU A 103 -20.05 11.75 -13.43
C GLU A 103 -19.45 12.92 -12.63
N GLU A 104 -18.15 13.21 -12.80
CA GLU A 104 -17.55 14.41 -12.21
C GLU A 104 -18.24 15.70 -12.65
N LEU A 105 -18.62 15.81 -13.94
CA LEU A 105 -19.34 16.98 -14.44
C LEU A 105 -20.75 17.05 -13.84
N ASN A 106 -21.44 15.91 -13.70
CA ASN A 106 -22.76 15.83 -13.08
C ASN A 106 -22.70 16.23 -11.59
N ALA A 107 -21.70 15.73 -10.87
CA ALA A 107 -21.46 16.08 -9.47
C ALA A 107 -21.21 17.58 -9.30
N LEU A 108 -20.32 18.17 -10.13
CA LEU A 108 -20.03 19.60 -10.06
C LEU A 108 -21.22 20.49 -10.45
N LYS A 109 -22.05 20.08 -11.42
CA LYS A 109 -23.34 20.75 -11.71
C LYS A 109 -24.23 20.72 -10.48
N SER A 110 -24.44 19.55 -9.89
CA SER A 110 -25.26 19.37 -8.69
C SER A 110 -24.78 20.22 -7.49
N PHE A 111 -23.47 20.28 -7.26
CA PHE A 111 -22.88 21.09 -6.19
C PHE A 111 -23.09 22.58 -6.39
N THR A 112 -23.01 23.04 -7.64
CA THR A 112 -23.17 24.43 -8.03
C THR A 112 -24.63 24.86 -7.89
N ASP A 113 -25.55 24.06 -8.41
CA ASP A 113 -26.99 24.29 -8.32
C ASP A 113 -27.49 24.21 -6.88
N GLY A 114 -26.89 23.31 -6.07
CA GLY A 114 -27.12 23.19 -4.64
C GLY A 114 -26.47 24.28 -3.78
N HIS A 115 -25.78 25.25 -4.39
CA HIS A 115 -25.03 26.33 -3.72
C HIS A 115 -24.13 25.82 -2.59
N SER A 116 -23.42 24.72 -2.86
CA SER A 116 -22.56 24.06 -1.89
C SER A 116 -21.49 25.02 -1.34
N LYS A 117 -21.20 24.88 -0.05
CA LYS A 117 -20.08 25.58 0.60
C LYS A 117 -18.96 24.63 1.00
N ILE A 118 -19.10 23.34 0.68
CA ILE A 118 -18.24 22.26 1.17
C ILE A 118 -17.67 21.40 0.03
N THR A 119 -17.95 21.74 -1.22
CA THR A 119 -17.43 21.07 -2.42
C THR A 119 -17.02 22.10 -3.47
N PRO A 120 -16.22 21.72 -4.49
CA PRO A 120 -15.91 22.63 -5.58
C PRO A 120 -17.16 23.05 -6.36
N ILE A 121 -17.12 24.27 -6.88
CA ILE A 121 -18.15 24.90 -7.70
C ILE A 121 -17.67 24.94 -9.14
N LEU A 122 -18.56 24.56 -10.04
CA LEU A 122 -18.36 24.59 -11.48
C LEU A 122 -18.38 26.05 -11.97
N LEU A 123 -17.25 26.50 -12.51
CA LEU A 123 -17.09 27.84 -13.04
C LEU A 123 -17.41 27.91 -14.54
N ALA A 124 -17.03 26.87 -15.28
CA ALA A 124 -17.28 26.76 -16.71
C ALA A 124 -17.24 25.30 -17.17
N TYR A 125 -17.96 24.97 -18.24
CA TYR A 125 -17.83 23.66 -18.90
C TYR A 125 -18.27 23.73 -20.37
N LYS A 126 -17.83 22.76 -21.16
CA LYS A 126 -18.37 22.48 -22.50
C LYS A 126 -18.15 21.02 -22.88
N GLU A 127 -19.09 20.49 -23.64
CA GLU A 127 -19.09 19.11 -24.16
C GLU A 127 -19.08 19.23 -25.68
N ASP A 128 -17.93 18.92 -26.29
CA ASP A 128 -17.65 19.11 -27.71
C ASP A 128 -17.34 17.76 -28.39
N LYS A 129 -17.17 17.81 -29.72
CA LYS A 129 -16.60 16.72 -30.51
C LYS A 129 -15.24 17.13 -31.04
N GLN A 130 -14.36 16.14 -31.18
CA GLN A 130 -13.06 16.30 -31.83
C GLN A 130 -13.25 16.61 -33.31
N ASP A 131 -12.37 17.47 -33.84
CA ASP A 131 -12.35 17.82 -35.27
C ASP A 131 -11.74 16.71 -36.14
N ASP A 132 -11.64 16.94 -37.44
CA ASP A 132 -11.11 15.99 -38.42
C ASP A 132 -9.63 15.62 -38.19
N GLN A 133 -8.91 16.39 -37.36
CA GLN A 133 -7.51 16.14 -36.99
C GLN A 133 -7.37 15.55 -35.58
N GLY A 134 -8.48 15.33 -34.88
CA GLY A 134 -8.52 14.69 -33.58
C GLY A 134 -7.96 13.27 -33.60
N LEU A 135 -7.63 12.76 -32.41
CA LEU A 135 -7.21 11.38 -32.28
C LEU A 135 -8.34 10.43 -32.67
N VAL A 136 -9.58 10.77 -32.28
CA VAL A 136 -10.81 10.09 -32.73
C VAL A 136 -11.70 11.16 -33.35
N PRO A 137 -11.62 11.40 -34.67
CA PRO A 137 -12.46 12.43 -35.31
C PRO A 137 -13.95 12.18 -35.04
N GLY A 138 -14.67 13.21 -34.60
CA GLY A 138 -16.07 13.10 -34.18
C GLY A 138 -16.30 12.46 -32.81
N GLY A 139 -15.26 11.90 -32.16
CA GLY A 139 -15.29 11.41 -30.78
C GLY A 139 -15.44 12.54 -29.77
N TYR A 140 -15.87 12.23 -28.55
CA TYR A 140 -16.16 13.27 -27.56
C TYR A 140 -14.90 13.94 -27.00
N ILE A 141 -15.06 15.19 -26.56
CA ILE A 141 -14.09 15.91 -25.74
C ILE A 141 -14.82 16.88 -24.79
N THR A 142 -14.62 16.69 -23.48
CA THR A 142 -15.36 17.42 -22.44
C THR A 142 -14.39 18.22 -21.57
N TYR A 143 -14.72 19.49 -21.36
CA TYR A 143 -13.94 20.43 -20.57
C TYR A 143 -14.78 20.88 -19.38
N LEU A 144 -14.17 20.94 -18.21
CA LEU A 144 -14.78 21.46 -16.99
C LEU A 144 -13.76 22.25 -16.19
N ILE A 145 -14.20 23.35 -15.59
CA ILE A 145 -13.41 24.23 -14.74
C ILE A 145 -14.12 24.37 -13.41
N TRP A 146 -13.39 24.20 -12.31
CA TRP A 146 -13.91 24.43 -10.97
C TRP A 146 -12.92 25.22 -10.12
N ASN A 147 -13.45 25.94 -9.14
CA ASN A 147 -12.65 26.79 -8.27
C ASN A 147 -11.68 25.97 -7.40
N ILE A 148 -10.57 26.61 -7.02
CA ILE A 148 -9.68 26.07 -6.00
C ILE A 148 -10.26 26.40 -4.62
N LEU A 149 -10.40 25.39 -3.77
CA LEU A 149 -10.89 25.54 -2.41
C LEU A 149 -9.72 25.80 -1.44
N PRO A 150 -9.95 26.55 -0.35
CA PRO A 150 -8.93 26.80 0.65
C PRO A 150 -8.66 25.58 1.53
N GLY A 151 -7.59 25.66 2.32
CA GLY A 151 -7.20 24.64 3.27
C GLY A 151 -6.11 23.70 2.75
N VAL A 152 -5.69 22.80 3.62
CA VAL A 152 -4.66 21.78 3.35
C VAL A 152 -5.30 20.39 3.32
N PRO A 153 -4.90 19.52 2.37
CA PRO A 153 -5.35 18.13 2.37
C PRO A 153 -5.06 17.43 3.69
N LEU A 154 -6.00 16.60 4.16
CA LEU A 154 -5.81 15.79 5.37
C LEU A 154 -5.06 14.47 5.09
N GLY A 155 -4.75 14.20 3.83
CA GLY A 155 -3.90 13.10 3.40
C GLY A 155 -3.40 13.34 1.99
N ASP A 156 -2.64 12.38 1.48
CA ASP A 156 -2.15 12.33 0.11
C ASP A 156 -2.24 10.89 -0.42
N ASN A 157 -1.61 10.60 -1.56
CA ASN A 157 -1.62 9.25 -2.12
C ASN A 157 -0.85 8.22 -1.27
N LEU A 158 -0.12 8.63 -0.24
CA LEU A 158 0.61 7.78 0.70
C LEU A 158 -0.17 7.52 2.01
N GLY A 159 -1.35 8.13 2.19
CA GLY A 159 -2.24 7.91 3.33
C GLY A 159 -2.61 9.18 4.11
N GLU A 160 -3.13 9.02 5.33
CA GLU A 160 -3.75 10.09 6.14
C GLU A 160 -2.78 10.72 7.14
N ALA A 161 -1.48 10.57 6.89
CA ALA A 161 -0.38 11.08 7.72
C ALA A 161 -0.60 12.53 8.19
N GLN A 162 -1.10 13.39 7.30
CA GLN A 162 -1.30 14.81 7.58
C GLN A 162 -2.35 15.03 8.66
N PHE A 163 -3.48 14.31 8.61
CA PHE A 163 -4.49 14.31 9.66
C PHE A 163 -3.94 13.84 11.00
N TRP A 164 -3.15 12.76 11.02
CA TRP A 164 -2.66 12.18 12.27
C TRP A 164 -1.53 12.96 12.93
N ARG A 165 -0.85 13.84 12.19
CA ARG A 165 0.10 14.83 12.74
C ARG A 165 -0.59 15.97 13.49
N LEU A 166 -1.89 16.18 13.28
CA LEU A 166 -2.65 17.22 13.98
C LEU A 166 -2.86 16.86 15.45
N SER A 167 -2.98 17.89 16.29
CA SER A 167 -3.25 17.71 17.72
C SER A 167 -4.55 16.93 17.94
N SER A 168 -4.65 16.20 19.07
CA SER A 168 -5.89 15.48 19.40
C SER A 168 -7.12 16.39 19.45
N ASN A 169 -6.96 17.63 19.88
CA ASN A 169 -8.05 18.61 19.91
C ASN A 169 -8.52 18.98 18.50
N GLU A 170 -7.57 19.24 17.60
CA GLU A 170 -7.87 19.60 16.22
C GLU A 170 -8.45 18.42 15.44
N ARG A 171 -7.96 17.19 15.64
CA ARG A 171 -8.58 15.98 15.06
C ARG A 171 -10.01 15.78 15.53
N ASN A 172 -10.29 16.03 16.81
CA ASN A 172 -11.65 15.94 17.35
C ASN A 172 -12.57 17.04 16.80
N GLU A 173 -12.04 18.23 16.58
CA GLU A 173 -12.75 19.33 15.91
C GLU A 173 -13.12 18.94 14.47
N ILE A 174 -12.15 18.45 13.70
CA ILE A 174 -12.35 17.96 12.33
C ILE A 174 -13.43 16.88 12.28
N ARG A 175 -13.40 15.87 13.17
CA ARG A 175 -14.42 14.80 13.19
C ARG A 175 -15.84 15.32 13.42
N LYS A 176 -15.99 16.33 14.29
CA LYS A 176 -17.30 16.96 14.56
C LYS A 176 -17.82 17.70 13.33
N VAL A 177 -16.95 18.48 12.68
CA VAL A 177 -17.31 19.20 11.46
C VAL A 177 -17.59 18.21 10.33
N PHE A 178 -16.78 17.15 10.22
CA PHE A 178 -16.93 16.10 9.21
C PHE A 178 -18.29 15.42 9.27
N GLU A 179 -18.74 14.97 10.43
CA GLU A 179 -20.08 14.37 10.56
C GLU A 179 -21.17 15.30 10.04
N LYS A 180 -21.11 16.58 10.43
CA LYS A 180 -22.11 17.59 10.04
C LYS A 180 -22.10 17.80 8.53
N GLU A 181 -20.94 18.04 7.94
CA GLU A 181 -20.82 18.38 6.52
C GLU A 181 -20.96 17.15 5.62
N TYR A 182 -20.61 15.95 6.08
CA TYR A 182 -20.85 14.71 5.34
C TYR A 182 -22.36 14.47 5.11
N LYS A 183 -23.21 14.76 6.11
CA LYS A 183 -24.67 14.70 5.93
C LYS A 183 -25.16 15.69 4.89
N GLN A 184 -24.47 16.82 4.69
CA GLN A 184 -24.79 17.77 3.63
C GLN A 184 -24.29 17.26 2.28
N LEU A 185 -23.10 16.66 2.22
CA LEU A 185 -22.58 16.00 1.01
C LEU A 185 -23.57 14.95 0.48
N LEU A 186 -24.15 14.13 1.36
CA LEU A 186 -25.16 13.14 0.95
C LEU A 186 -26.40 13.79 0.30
N LYS A 187 -26.82 14.98 0.78
CA LYS A 187 -27.95 15.71 0.17
C LYS A 187 -27.60 16.34 -1.18
N LEU A 188 -26.31 16.59 -1.42
CA LEU A 188 -25.81 17.04 -2.71
C LEU A 188 -25.74 15.90 -3.73
N GLY A 189 -26.06 14.66 -3.34
CA GLY A 189 -26.35 13.57 -4.26
C GLY A 189 -25.14 12.84 -4.84
N PHE A 190 -23.90 13.21 -4.47
CA PHE A 190 -22.68 12.53 -4.94
C PHE A 190 -21.61 12.41 -3.84
N TYR A 191 -20.83 11.34 -3.89
CA TYR A 191 -19.64 11.15 -3.04
C TYR A 191 -18.47 10.54 -3.85
N PRO A 192 -17.21 10.80 -3.46
CA PRO A 192 -16.04 10.25 -4.16
C PRO A 192 -15.97 8.72 -4.05
N GLU A 193 -15.53 8.05 -5.12
CA GLU A 193 -15.09 6.65 -5.07
C GLU A 193 -13.80 6.52 -4.23
N GLY A 194 -13.68 5.43 -3.47
CA GLY A 194 -12.50 5.17 -2.62
C GLY A 194 -12.17 6.32 -1.67
N PRO A 195 -13.13 6.84 -0.88
CA PRO A 195 -12.90 8.06 -0.12
C PRO A 195 -11.84 7.86 0.97
N ARG A 196 -10.90 8.80 1.06
CA ARG A 196 -9.81 8.84 2.05
C ARG A 196 -9.56 10.27 2.54
N ALA A 197 -8.68 10.47 3.53
CA ALA A 197 -8.40 11.83 4.03
C ALA A 197 -7.79 12.76 2.97
N LYS A 198 -7.17 12.23 1.90
CA LYS A 198 -6.73 13.01 0.73
C LYS A 198 -7.88 13.72 0.00
N ASN A 199 -9.11 13.24 0.18
CA ASN A 199 -10.34 13.82 -0.37
C ASN A 199 -10.95 14.89 0.54
N ILE A 200 -10.27 15.30 1.61
CA ILE A 200 -10.73 16.33 2.54
C ILE A 200 -9.67 17.43 2.62
N LEU A 201 -10.08 18.68 2.41
CA LEU A 201 -9.30 19.86 2.78
C LEU A 201 -9.74 20.35 4.14
N TRP A 202 -8.80 20.68 5.01
CA TRP A 202 -9.04 21.34 6.29
C TRP A 202 -8.53 22.78 6.24
N ASP A 203 -9.44 23.73 6.47
CA ASP A 203 -9.08 25.13 6.68
C ASP A 203 -9.11 25.44 8.17
N SER A 204 -7.92 25.49 8.78
CA SER A 204 -7.76 25.77 10.20
C SER A 204 -8.19 27.18 10.61
N ASN A 205 -8.25 28.13 9.68
CA ASN A 205 -8.62 29.52 9.97
C ASN A 205 -10.13 29.67 10.12
N THR A 206 -10.89 29.02 9.24
CA THR A 206 -12.36 29.08 9.22
C THR A 206 -13.02 27.91 9.95
N LYS A 207 -12.25 26.88 10.31
CA LYS A 207 -12.71 25.63 10.91
C LYS A 207 -13.70 24.87 10.03
N MET A 208 -13.50 24.97 8.71
CA MET A 208 -14.31 24.31 7.69
C MET A 208 -13.56 23.14 7.06
N ILE A 209 -14.32 22.12 6.64
CA ILE A 209 -13.81 21.09 5.75
C ILE A 209 -14.40 21.27 4.34
N TYR A 210 -13.67 20.78 3.35
CA TYR A 210 -14.17 20.67 1.99
C TYR A 210 -13.88 19.28 1.43
N PHE A 211 -14.87 18.69 0.77
CA PHE A 211 -14.75 17.43 0.06
C PHE A 211 -14.26 17.68 -1.35
N ILE A 212 -13.26 16.92 -1.80
CA ILE A 212 -12.65 17.02 -3.13
C ILE A 212 -12.40 15.63 -3.75
N GLY A 213 -11.97 15.61 -5.01
CA GLY A 213 -11.56 14.37 -5.68
C GLY A 213 -12.70 13.57 -6.28
N PHE A 214 -13.69 14.24 -6.89
CA PHE A 214 -14.84 13.64 -7.55
C PHE A 214 -14.56 13.14 -8.97
N ARG A 215 -13.30 12.80 -9.31
CA ARG A 215 -12.95 12.25 -10.64
C ARG A 215 -13.78 11.02 -10.94
N ASN A 216 -13.72 10.10 -9.99
CA ASN A 216 -14.59 8.96 -9.91
C ASN A 216 -15.50 9.23 -8.71
N CYS A 217 -16.80 9.22 -8.95
CA CYS A 217 -17.78 9.47 -7.91
C CYS A 217 -19.06 8.70 -8.22
N TYR A 218 -19.81 8.42 -7.17
CA TYR A 218 -21.06 7.68 -7.26
C TYR A 218 -22.23 8.57 -6.85
N PRO A 219 -23.40 8.39 -7.49
CA PRO A 219 -24.63 8.99 -7.00
C PRO A 219 -24.97 8.39 -5.63
N VAL A 220 -25.49 9.22 -4.74
CA VAL A 220 -25.96 8.80 -3.41
C VAL A 220 -27.22 7.97 -3.56
N HIS A 221 -27.23 6.77 -2.99
CA HIS A 221 -28.40 5.91 -2.92
C HIS A 221 -29.29 6.26 -1.72
N LYS A 222 -30.56 5.91 -1.81
CA LYS A 222 -31.58 6.15 -0.75
C LYS A 222 -31.22 5.52 0.60
N ASP A 223 -30.41 4.46 0.60
CA ASP A 223 -29.99 3.74 1.81
C ASP A 223 -28.68 4.31 2.41
N ASP A 224 -28.05 5.26 1.71
CA ASP A 224 -26.84 5.93 2.19
C ASP A 224 -27.18 6.93 3.29
N ASN A 225 -26.60 6.69 4.45
CA ASN A 225 -26.76 7.54 5.61
C ASN A 225 -25.45 7.66 6.39
N TRP A 226 -25.40 8.66 7.26
CA TRP A 226 -24.28 8.80 8.18
C TRP A 226 -24.19 7.59 9.11
N LYS A 227 -22.99 6.99 9.18
CA LYS A 227 -22.63 5.97 10.16
C LYS A 227 -21.30 6.36 10.78
N ILE A 228 -21.09 6.03 12.05
CA ILE A 228 -19.80 6.32 12.69
C ILE A 228 -18.64 5.61 11.98
N THR A 229 -18.90 4.48 11.32
CA THR A 229 -17.94 3.75 10.48
C THR A 229 -17.49 4.53 9.25
N THR A 230 -18.22 5.57 8.83
CA THR A 230 -17.77 6.50 7.78
C THR A 230 -16.44 7.18 8.17
N LEU A 231 -16.21 7.46 9.46
CA LEU A 231 -14.91 7.98 9.89
C LEU A 231 -13.76 6.98 9.66
N VAL A 232 -14.02 5.67 9.68
CA VAL A 232 -13.02 4.63 9.39
C VAL A 232 -12.71 4.63 7.90
N GLN A 233 -13.74 4.60 7.05
CA GLN A 233 -13.59 4.62 5.59
C GLN A 233 -12.77 5.81 5.10
N TRP A 234 -12.99 6.98 5.69
CA TRP A 234 -12.26 8.21 5.35
C TRP A 234 -10.90 8.37 6.08
N GLY A 235 -10.47 7.36 6.84
CA GLY A 235 -9.17 7.34 7.54
C GLY A 235 -9.05 8.33 8.71
N LEU A 236 -10.19 8.73 9.29
CA LEU A 236 -10.27 9.69 10.40
C LEU A 236 -10.43 9.03 11.79
N ALA A 237 -10.80 7.75 11.86
CA ALA A 237 -11.07 7.06 13.13
C ALA A 237 -9.88 6.30 13.71
N VAL A 238 -9.07 5.65 12.87
CA VAL A 238 -7.98 4.75 13.29
C VAL A 238 -6.65 5.28 12.76
N ALA A 239 -5.68 5.50 13.66
CA ALA A 239 -4.37 6.00 13.28
C ALA A 239 -3.60 4.95 12.48
N PRO A 240 -2.95 5.32 11.35
CA PRO A 240 -1.88 4.53 10.77
C PRO A 240 -0.83 4.28 11.85
N ARG A 241 -0.34 3.04 11.94
CA ARG A 241 0.55 2.59 13.04
C ARG A 241 1.87 3.38 13.15
N SER A 242 2.19 4.24 12.17
CA SER A 242 3.38 5.10 12.10
C SER A 242 3.30 6.45 12.85
N TYR A 243 2.16 6.86 13.42
CA TYR A 243 2.01 8.13 14.16
C TYR A 243 1.74 7.96 15.67
N ASN A 244 2.70 7.36 16.38
CA ASN A 244 2.84 7.53 17.83
C ASN A 244 3.92 8.59 18.11
N LEU A 245 3.57 9.87 18.02
CA LEU A 245 4.39 10.93 18.61
C LEU A 245 4.24 10.86 20.13
N GLY A 246 5.37 10.66 20.81
CA GLY A 246 5.40 10.53 22.26
C GLY A 246 4.86 11.77 22.97
N SER A 247 4.02 11.53 23.97
CA SER A 247 3.93 12.39 25.14
C SER A 247 3.46 11.57 26.34
N GLY A 248 4.31 11.48 27.36
CA GLY A 248 3.92 11.39 28.77
C GLY A 248 3.17 10.13 29.22
N THR A 249 3.86 9.31 30.02
CA THR A 249 3.25 8.38 30.98
C THR A 249 2.11 9.02 31.77
N LEU A 250 0.90 8.45 31.67
CA LEU A 250 0.07 7.97 32.79
C LEU A 250 -1.24 7.31 32.31
N GLY A 251 -1.44 6.05 32.74
CA GLY A 251 -2.77 5.45 32.97
C GLY A 251 -3.45 4.71 31.80
N ARG A 252 -3.40 3.38 31.81
CA ARG A 252 -4.43 2.52 31.18
C ARG A 252 -5.77 2.69 31.92
N HIS A 253 -6.89 2.65 31.20
CA HIS A 253 -8.03 1.76 31.51
C HIS A 253 -8.93 1.56 30.27
N HIS A 254 -9.51 0.36 30.20
CA HIS A 254 -10.39 -0.16 29.15
C HIS A 254 -11.83 0.39 29.20
N HIS A 255 -12.47 0.29 28.04
CA HIS A 255 -13.91 0.16 27.75
C HIS A 255 -14.87 1.34 27.95
N VAL A 256 -15.81 1.34 26.99
CA VAL A 256 -16.91 2.26 26.69
C VAL A 256 -17.86 2.42 27.88
N GLY A 257 -18.19 3.66 28.23
CA GLY A 257 -19.30 3.99 29.14
C GLY A 257 -19.42 5.48 29.42
N ASN A 258 -20.50 6.08 28.90
CA ASN A 258 -21.22 7.29 29.31
C ASN A 258 -20.50 8.60 29.68
N ILE A 259 -21.12 9.67 29.16
CA ILE A 259 -20.99 11.09 29.49
C ILE A 259 -21.33 11.30 30.99
N ASP A 260 -20.41 11.89 31.77
CA ASP A 260 -20.65 13.03 32.70
C ASP A 260 -19.52 13.23 33.75
N ASN A 261 -19.29 14.52 34.07
CA ASN A 261 -18.75 15.12 35.31
C ASN A 261 -17.22 15.25 35.61
N TYR A 262 -16.77 16.53 35.51
CA TYR A 262 -16.10 17.38 36.52
C TYR A 262 -15.03 16.86 37.53
N LEU A 263 -13.84 17.49 37.44
CA LEU A 263 -12.92 18.04 38.48
C LEU A 263 -12.07 17.18 39.47
N THR A 264 -10.82 17.66 39.60
CA THR A 264 -9.91 17.83 40.78
C THR A 264 -8.84 16.79 41.21
N THR A 265 -7.56 17.19 40.97
CA THR A 265 -6.34 17.22 41.83
C THR A 265 -5.88 16.01 42.67
N ARG A 266 -4.59 15.60 42.55
CA ARG A 266 -3.42 15.99 43.40
C ARG A 266 -2.13 15.20 43.06
N ALA A 267 -1.00 15.83 43.35
CA ALA A 267 0.38 15.40 43.07
C ALA A 267 1.00 14.46 44.13
N SER A 268 2.07 13.72 43.77
CA SER A 268 3.29 13.60 44.60
C SER A 268 4.50 13.03 43.82
N LYS A 269 5.68 13.53 44.17
CA LYS A 269 7.04 13.22 43.64
C LYS A 269 7.62 11.96 44.31
N ASN A 270 8.62 11.31 43.69
CA ASN A 270 9.87 10.91 44.37
C ASN A 270 11.01 10.50 43.41
N ASN A 271 12.22 10.91 43.79
CA ASN A 271 13.54 10.72 43.18
C ASN A 271 14.09 9.29 43.39
N TYR A 272 15.13 8.87 42.63
CA TYR A 272 16.42 8.33 43.16
C TYR A 272 17.50 8.20 42.07
N SER A 273 18.76 8.20 42.54
CA SER A 273 20.04 8.53 41.91
C SER A 273 20.79 7.35 41.27
N ALA A 274 21.68 7.67 40.32
CA ALA A 274 22.66 6.79 39.68
C ALA A 274 23.91 6.53 40.54
N THR A 275 24.55 5.36 40.37
CA THR A 275 25.96 5.12 40.76
C THR A 275 26.62 4.14 39.79
N SER A 276 27.83 4.48 39.34
CA SER A 276 28.71 3.71 38.45
C SER A 276 29.74 2.89 39.25
N ILE A 277 30.18 1.75 38.71
CA ILE A 277 31.31 0.96 39.24
C ILE A 277 32.21 0.53 38.07
N PHE A 278 33.49 0.89 38.14
CA PHE A 278 34.59 0.39 37.30
C PHE A 278 35.32 -0.77 38.02
N VAL A 279 35.86 -1.73 37.26
CA VAL A 279 36.82 -2.74 37.76
C VAL A 279 38.08 -2.76 36.89
N LYS A 280 39.24 -2.73 37.58
CA LYS A 280 40.64 -2.78 37.13
C LYS A 280 41.03 -4.14 36.54
N THR A 281 41.97 -4.13 35.58
CA THR A 281 42.81 -5.30 35.24
C THR A 281 44.28 -5.00 35.58
N THR A 282 44.91 -5.98 36.22
CA THR A 282 46.30 -5.98 36.74
C THR A 282 47.32 -6.38 35.68
N THR A 283 48.48 -5.74 35.73
CA THR A 283 49.69 -5.99 34.95
C THR A 283 50.59 -7.05 35.57
N THR A 284 51.19 -7.91 34.74
CA THR A 284 52.51 -8.54 34.99
C THR A 284 53.23 -8.81 33.66
N SER A 285 54.53 -8.50 33.65
CA SER A 285 55.56 -8.75 32.61
C SER A 285 56.70 -9.57 33.28
N PRO A 286 57.67 -10.25 32.61
CA PRO A 286 58.61 -9.63 31.65
C PRO A 286 59.34 -10.52 30.58
N SER A 287 59.98 -9.82 29.61
CA SER A 287 61.17 -10.18 28.79
C SER A 287 61.02 -11.34 27.76
N THR A 288 61.58 -11.34 26.54
CA THR A 288 62.87 -10.89 26.00
C THR A 288 62.75 -10.44 24.51
N GLY A 289 63.71 -9.68 24.03
CA GLY A 289 63.58 -8.79 22.87
C GLY A 289 63.57 -9.38 21.47
N LEU A 290 63.14 -8.52 20.54
CA LEU A 290 63.44 -8.59 19.11
C LEU A 290 63.38 -7.18 18.51
N ASN A 291 64.37 -6.94 17.64
CA ASN A 291 64.80 -5.72 16.98
C ASN A 291 63.76 -4.62 16.68
N ALA A 292 64.14 -3.40 17.09
CA ALA A 292 63.59 -2.14 16.61
C ALA A 292 63.97 -1.89 15.14
N HIS A 293 63.29 -2.55 14.20
CA HIS A 293 63.30 -2.13 12.79
C HIS A 293 62.05 -2.56 11.98
N CYS A 294 60.89 -2.69 12.65
CA CYS A 294 59.60 -2.87 11.97
C CYS A 294 58.48 -2.10 12.70
N LEU A 295 58.71 -0.81 12.96
CA LEU A 295 57.74 0.11 13.57
C LEU A 295 57.36 1.17 12.53
N GLN A 296 56.76 0.73 11.43
CA GLN A 296 56.04 1.61 10.51
C GLN A 296 54.63 1.05 10.30
N LEU A 297 53.66 1.80 10.83
CA LEU A 297 52.22 1.77 10.55
C LEU A 297 51.39 0.63 11.17
N LEU A 298 51.36 0.56 12.51
CA LEU A 298 50.13 0.18 13.21
C LEU A 298 49.23 1.42 13.31
N VAL A 299 48.45 1.67 12.26
CA VAL A 299 47.23 2.48 12.42
C VAL A 299 46.38 1.72 13.45
N PRO A 300 45.88 2.34 14.53
CA PRO A 300 44.95 1.66 15.39
C PRO A 300 43.75 1.28 14.54
N LEU A 301 43.55 -0.02 14.31
CA LEU A 301 42.31 -0.57 13.82
C LEU A 301 41.22 -0.04 14.75
N LYS A 302 40.48 0.98 14.30
CA LYS A 302 39.21 1.34 14.91
C LYS A 302 38.26 0.18 14.63
N MET A 303 38.35 -0.87 15.44
CA MET A 303 37.29 -1.87 15.51
C MET A 303 36.08 -1.14 16.06
N GLY A 304 35.15 -0.79 15.16
CA GLY A 304 33.84 -0.32 15.58
C GLY A 304 33.18 -1.44 16.39
N PHE A 305 32.87 -1.19 17.65
CA PHE A 305 32.09 -2.13 18.44
C PHE A 305 30.69 -2.19 17.81
N GLY A 306 30.30 -3.37 17.33
CA GLY A 306 28.96 -3.67 16.86
C GLY A 306 28.34 -4.72 17.77
N THR A 307 27.03 -4.62 18.04
CA THR A 307 26.30 -5.68 18.73
C THR A 307 26.04 -6.81 17.74
N ALA A 308 26.58 -8.00 18.02
CA ALA A 308 26.31 -9.20 17.23
C ALA A 308 24.80 -9.53 17.26
N LEU A 309 24.23 -9.78 16.08
CA LEU A 309 22.85 -10.22 15.90
C LEU A 309 22.83 -11.71 15.53
N GLN A 310 22.07 -12.48 16.28
CA GLN A 310 21.85 -13.91 16.06
C GLN A 310 20.51 -14.15 15.34
N ALA A 311 20.25 -15.40 14.98
CA ALA A 311 19.03 -15.80 14.29
C ALA A 311 17.75 -15.31 15.00
N LYS A 312 17.69 -15.49 16.33
CA LYS A 312 16.56 -15.03 17.15
C LYS A 312 16.31 -13.53 17.01
N ASP A 313 17.37 -12.72 17.02
CA ASP A 313 17.27 -11.27 16.91
C ASP A 313 16.77 -10.83 15.53
N LEU A 314 17.20 -11.52 14.46
CA LEU A 314 16.83 -11.19 13.08
C LEU A 314 15.39 -11.58 12.77
N VAL A 315 14.94 -12.74 13.26
CA VAL A 315 13.58 -13.25 13.05
C VAL A 315 12.53 -12.37 13.73
N GLN A 316 12.87 -11.68 14.83
CA GLN A 316 11.96 -10.78 15.54
C GLN A 316 11.91 -9.35 14.99
N GLN A 317 12.81 -9.00 14.07
CA GLN A 317 12.92 -7.64 13.53
C GLN A 317 11.85 -7.38 12.46
N PRO A 318 11.22 -6.18 12.49
CA PRO A 318 10.36 -5.75 11.39
C PRO A 318 11.17 -5.48 10.13
N LEU A 319 10.49 -5.47 8.99
CA LEU A 319 11.06 -5.03 7.73
C LEU A 319 11.09 -3.50 7.68
N PRO A 320 12.03 -2.88 6.96
CA PRO A 320 12.00 -1.45 6.72
C PRO A 320 10.87 -1.09 5.75
N HIS A 321 10.30 0.11 5.92
CA HIS A 321 9.37 0.69 4.95
C HIS A 321 10.06 0.88 3.59
N LEU A 322 9.30 0.65 2.51
CA LEU A 322 9.78 0.94 1.15
C LEU A 322 9.90 2.45 0.94
N LEU A 323 10.92 2.84 0.17
CA LEU A 323 11.02 4.19 -0.37
C LEU A 323 10.38 4.21 -1.75
N VAL A 324 9.11 4.59 -1.83
CA VAL A 324 8.42 4.66 -3.13
C VAL A 324 8.89 5.90 -3.90
N GLY A 325 9.24 5.72 -5.17
CA GLY A 325 9.65 6.80 -6.06
C GLY A 325 8.48 7.73 -6.43
N PRO A 326 8.76 8.94 -6.97
CA PRO A 326 7.72 9.88 -7.40
C PRO A 326 6.95 9.40 -8.64
N SER A 327 7.48 8.42 -9.36
CA SER A 327 6.81 7.71 -10.45
C SER A 327 6.78 6.23 -10.09
N SER A 328 5.61 5.62 -10.20
CA SER A 328 5.42 4.22 -9.83
C SER A 328 4.37 3.55 -10.71
N THR A 329 4.33 2.22 -10.76
CA THR A 329 3.29 1.46 -11.46
C THR A 329 1.91 1.92 -11.00
N GLU A 330 1.05 2.28 -11.96
CA GLU A 330 -0.30 2.78 -11.68
C GLU A 330 -1.39 1.72 -11.99
N ASN A 331 -1.05 0.70 -12.79
CA ASN A 331 -1.98 -0.35 -13.21
C ASN A 331 -1.90 -1.57 -12.29
N SER A 332 -3.04 -2.19 -12.05
CA SER A 332 -3.13 -3.48 -11.35
C SER A 332 -2.58 -4.61 -12.22
N SER A 333 -1.75 -5.47 -11.63
CA SER A 333 -1.22 -6.68 -12.29
C SER A 333 -1.99 -7.93 -11.86
N ILE A 334 -3.11 -7.77 -11.14
CA ILE A 334 -3.96 -8.88 -10.74
C ILE A 334 -4.57 -9.50 -12.00
N ARG A 335 -4.19 -10.75 -12.26
CA ARG A 335 -4.72 -11.51 -13.39
C ARG A 335 -6.21 -11.80 -13.18
N ASP A 336 -6.93 -11.96 -14.28
CA ASP A 336 -8.32 -12.40 -14.25
C ASP A 336 -8.43 -13.92 -14.01
N ILE A 337 -7.98 -14.35 -12.83
CA ILE A 337 -8.02 -15.73 -12.36
C ILE A 337 -8.66 -15.69 -10.97
N ASN A 338 -9.79 -16.37 -10.81
CA ASN A 338 -10.50 -16.42 -9.54
C ASN A 338 -10.31 -17.79 -8.88
N PHE A 339 -10.02 -17.80 -7.57
CA PHE A 339 -10.15 -19.01 -6.78
C PHE A 339 -11.64 -19.29 -6.47
N ILE A 340 -12.15 -20.40 -7.00
CA ILE A 340 -13.58 -20.77 -6.92
C ILE A 340 -13.89 -21.82 -5.83
N GLY A 341 -12.88 -22.39 -5.17
CA GLY A 341 -13.07 -23.42 -4.14
C GLY A 341 -13.50 -22.86 -2.77
N PRO A 342 -13.75 -23.74 -1.78
CA PRO A 342 -13.95 -23.35 -0.38
C PRO A 342 -12.75 -22.54 0.13
N LEU A 343 -13.03 -21.41 0.77
CA LEU A 343 -12.03 -20.47 1.26
C LEU A 343 -12.28 -20.22 2.74
N GLU A 344 -11.41 -20.75 3.59
CA GLU A 344 -11.55 -20.76 5.04
C GLU A 344 -10.45 -19.94 5.72
N VAL A 345 -10.65 -19.62 6.99
CA VAL A 345 -9.61 -18.98 7.80
C VAL A 345 -8.63 -20.05 8.30
N TRP A 346 -7.34 -19.72 8.32
CA TRP A 346 -6.33 -20.51 8.99
C TRP A 346 -6.30 -20.14 10.47
N ASP A 347 -7.25 -20.72 11.21
CA ASP A 347 -7.36 -20.51 12.65
C ASP A 347 -6.07 -20.94 13.39
N ASN A 348 -5.72 -20.21 14.43
CA ASN A 348 -4.54 -20.42 15.30
C ASN A 348 -3.16 -20.20 14.66
N PHE A 349 -3.08 -19.63 13.44
CA PHE A 349 -1.79 -19.42 12.77
C PHE A 349 -0.78 -18.64 13.63
N LYS A 350 -1.19 -17.55 14.29
CA LYS A 350 -0.29 -16.74 15.12
C LYS A 350 0.18 -17.50 16.36
N GLU A 351 -0.71 -18.30 16.97
CA GLU A 351 -0.43 -19.18 18.08
C GLU A 351 0.61 -20.24 17.68
N ASP A 352 0.43 -20.88 16.53
CA ASP A 352 1.37 -21.86 15.98
C ASP A 352 2.73 -21.23 15.70
N VAL A 353 2.77 -20.02 15.11
CA VAL A 353 4.01 -19.26 14.89
C VAL A 353 4.73 -19.00 16.21
N MET A 354 3.99 -18.60 17.24
CA MET A 354 4.54 -18.35 18.57
C MET A 354 5.04 -19.63 19.24
N ALA A 355 4.30 -20.73 19.12
CA ALA A 355 4.68 -22.04 19.65
C ALA A 355 5.98 -22.51 18.99
N SER A 356 6.03 -22.54 17.65
CA SER A 356 7.22 -22.89 16.87
C SER A 356 8.43 -22.02 17.23
N PHE A 357 8.22 -20.70 17.37
CA PHE A 357 9.28 -19.78 17.78
C PHE A 357 9.80 -20.07 19.19
N ASN A 358 8.93 -20.40 20.15
CA ASN A 358 9.32 -20.65 21.53
C ASN A 358 9.96 -22.02 21.73
N GLU A 359 9.52 -23.03 20.98
CA GLU A 359 10.06 -24.39 21.00
C GLU A 359 11.44 -24.46 20.33
N ASN A 360 11.73 -23.59 19.37
CA ASN A 360 13.01 -23.58 18.68
C ASN A 360 14.19 -23.33 19.65
N GLN A 361 15.22 -24.17 19.56
CA GLN A 361 16.40 -24.12 20.42
C GLN A 361 17.42 -23.06 19.97
N TRP A 362 17.04 -21.78 19.98
CA TRP A 362 17.88 -20.65 19.54
C TRP A 362 19.28 -20.62 20.16
N ASN A 363 19.43 -21.12 21.39
CA ASN A 363 20.71 -21.14 22.11
C ASN A 363 21.69 -22.20 21.62
N LYS A 364 21.23 -23.22 20.88
CA LYS A 364 22.06 -24.30 20.35
C LYS A 364 22.96 -23.79 19.22
N HIS A 365 22.50 -22.82 18.45
CA HIS A 365 23.21 -22.26 17.30
C HIS A 365 23.40 -20.73 17.47
N ARG A 366 24.51 -20.34 18.12
CA ARG A 366 24.84 -18.94 18.49
C ARG A 366 25.64 -18.16 17.44
N SER A 367 25.61 -18.61 16.20
CA SER A 367 26.34 -17.97 15.10
C SER A 367 25.92 -16.51 14.97
N THR A 368 26.91 -15.62 14.84
CA THR A 368 26.65 -14.21 14.54
C THR A 368 26.32 -14.11 13.05
N LEU A 369 25.11 -13.65 12.73
CA LEU A 369 24.62 -13.54 11.35
C LEU A 369 24.72 -12.11 10.81
N SER A 370 24.69 -11.12 11.70
CA SER A 370 24.85 -9.71 11.34
C SER A 370 25.37 -8.91 12.53
N HIS A 371 25.62 -7.62 12.32
CA HIS A 371 26.04 -6.70 13.37
C HIS A 371 25.18 -5.44 13.33
N ARG A 372 24.75 -4.97 14.51
CA ARG A 372 24.14 -3.66 14.69
C ARG A 372 25.20 -2.66 15.17
N PRO A 373 25.35 -1.48 14.54
CA PRO A 373 26.26 -0.45 15.04
C PRO A 373 25.94 -0.05 16.49
N VAL A 374 26.97 0.17 17.31
CA VAL A 374 26.80 0.71 18.67
C VAL A 374 26.75 2.23 18.62
N GLY A 375 25.78 2.82 19.32
CA GLY A 375 25.59 4.28 19.40
C GLY A 375 24.55 4.81 18.41
N GLU A 376 24.61 6.11 18.14
CA GLU A 376 23.71 6.77 17.19
C GLU A 376 23.99 6.25 15.76
N ILE A 377 22.99 5.57 15.18
CA ILE A 377 23.08 5.06 13.81
C ILE A 377 22.82 6.23 12.86
N LYS A 378 23.86 6.64 12.11
CA LYS A 378 23.74 7.72 11.13
C LYS A 378 22.81 7.32 9.97
N PRO A 379 22.05 8.27 9.37
CA PRO A 379 21.13 7.98 8.27
C PRO A 379 21.74 7.24 7.08
N LEU A 380 23.03 7.46 6.79
CA LEU A 380 23.78 6.78 5.71
C LEU A 380 24.03 5.28 5.94
N ASN A 381 23.73 4.75 7.12
CA ASN A 381 23.98 3.36 7.44
C ASN A 381 23.01 2.44 6.68
N THR A 382 23.49 1.29 6.24
CA THR A 382 22.70 0.29 5.50
C THR A 382 21.59 -0.37 6.33
N ALA A 383 21.50 -0.08 7.63
CA ALA A 383 20.34 -0.42 8.46
C ALA A 383 19.08 0.38 8.10
N PHE A 384 19.22 1.52 7.40
CA PHE A 384 18.11 2.27 6.82
C PHE A 384 17.84 1.83 5.38
N GLU A 385 16.60 1.99 4.93
CA GLU A 385 16.27 1.83 3.51
C GLU A 385 16.89 2.97 2.70
N HIS A 386 17.51 2.63 1.59
CA HIS A 386 18.18 3.58 0.68
C HIS A 386 17.73 3.38 -0.77
N VAL A 387 17.12 2.25 -1.08
CA VAL A 387 16.73 1.89 -2.44
C VAL A 387 15.30 2.33 -2.67
N HIS A 388 15.11 3.19 -3.66
CA HIS A 388 13.79 3.55 -4.13
C HIS A 388 13.20 2.45 -5.02
N VAL A 389 11.90 2.21 -4.88
CA VAL A 389 11.13 1.27 -5.71
C VAL A 389 10.03 2.03 -6.45
N GLY A 390 9.78 1.64 -7.70
CA GLY A 390 8.72 2.21 -8.53
C GLY A 390 7.88 1.16 -9.25
N ASP A 391 8.26 -0.11 -9.21
CA ASP A 391 7.55 -1.20 -9.89
C ASP A 391 7.64 -2.51 -9.09
N GLU A 392 6.99 -3.55 -9.59
CA GLU A 392 6.99 -4.89 -8.97
C GLU A 392 8.40 -5.47 -8.88
N HIS A 393 9.26 -5.23 -9.87
CA HIS A 393 10.62 -5.74 -9.87
C HIS A 393 11.45 -5.15 -8.72
N GLY A 394 11.33 -3.85 -8.48
CA GLY A 394 11.95 -3.19 -7.33
C GLY A 394 11.44 -3.77 -6.00
N VAL A 395 10.13 -3.99 -5.88
CA VAL A 395 9.52 -4.58 -4.68
C VAL A 395 10.02 -6.02 -4.44
N GLN A 396 10.06 -6.84 -5.49
CA GLN A 396 10.63 -8.20 -5.43
C GLN A 396 12.09 -8.16 -4.95
N GLY A 397 12.90 -7.23 -5.47
CA GLY A 397 14.28 -7.04 -5.01
C GLY A 397 14.39 -6.69 -3.52
N ARG A 398 13.51 -5.82 -3.00
CA ARG A 398 13.47 -5.48 -1.56
C ARG A 398 12.96 -6.65 -0.72
N PHE A 399 11.97 -7.41 -1.21
CA PHE A 399 11.50 -8.61 -0.55
C PHE A 399 12.63 -9.64 -0.42
N GLN A 400 13.36 -9.92 -1.49
CA GLN A 400 14.49 -10.86 -1.45
C GLN A 400 15.61 -10.36 -0.52
N GLN A 401 15.89 -9.04 -0.48
CA GLN A 401 16.87 -8.47 0.45
C GLN A 401 16.44 -8.62 1.92
N ASN A 402 15.18 -8.32 2.25
CA ASN A 402 14.72 -8.17 3.63
C ASN A 402 14.10 -9.45 4.23
N ILE A 403 13.60 -10.35 3.39
CA ILE A 403 13.11 -11.69 3.75
C ILE A 403 14.06 -12.74 3.21
N GLY A 404 14.23 -12.85 1.90
CA GLY A 404 14.91 -13.98 1.26
C GLY A 404 16.32 -14.24 1.82
N GLN A 405 17.19 -13.24 1.75
CA GLN A 405 18.57 -13.29 2.23
C GLN A 405 18.64 -13.54 3.74
N ILE A 406 17.84 -12.80 4.53
CA ILE A 406 17.88 -12.86 5.99
C ILE A 406 17.36 -14.21 6.50
N MET A 407 16.20 -14.64 6.00
CA MET A 407 15.59 -15.90 6.41
C MET A 407 16.41 -17.11 5.94
N THR A 408 16.99 -17.07 4.74
CA THR A 408 17.93 -18.12 4.29
C THR A 408 19.15 -18.23 5.22
N ALA A 409 19.72 -17.10 5.66
CA ALA A 409 20.80 -17.11 6.64
C ALA A 409 20.37 -17.66 8.00
N VAL A 410 19.14 -17.31 8.45
CA VAL A 410 18.53 -17.87 9.66
C VAL A 410 18.38 -19.38 9.53
N PHE A 411 17.77 -19.89 8.46
CA PHE A 411 17.56 -21.32 8.24
C PHE A 411 18.89 -22.09 8.27
N LYS A 412 19.89 -21.63 7.50
CA LYS A 412 21.24 -22.21 7.50
C LYS A 412 21.87 -22.24 8.89
N SER A 413 21.70 -21.16 9.67
CA SER A 413 22.23 -21.10 11.04
C SER A 413 21.56 -22.08 11.99
N GLN A 414 20.30 -22.44 11.73
CA GLN A 414 19.52 -23.39 12.51
C GLN A 414 19.57 -24.82 11.92
N GLU A 415 20.47 -25.07 10.96
CA GLU A 415 20.60 -26.37 10.26
C GLU A 415 19.30 -26.80 9.55
N ILE A 416 18.51 -25.83 9.09
CA ILE A 416 17.31 -26.04 8.28
C ILE A 416 17.72 -25.92 6.81
N GLY A 417 17.59 -27.02 6.07
CA GLY A 417 17.87 -27.10 4.63
C GLY A 417 16.82 -26.42 3.75
N LEU A 418 16.55 -25.14 3.98
CA LEU A 418 15.58 -24.32 3.25
C LEU A 418 16.22 -23.00 2.83
N SER A 419 16.00 -22.58 1.59
CA SER A 419 16.45 -21.29 1.05
C SER A 419 15.33 -20.63 0.25
N PHE A 420 15.30 -19.30 0.25
CA PHE A 420 14.51 -18.54 -0.73
C PHE A 420 15.25 -18.49 -2.06
N GLY A 421 14.50 -18.48 -3.15
CA GLY A 421 15.06 -18.32 -4.49
C GLY A 421 14.03 -17.90 -5.53
N ASP A 422 14.52 -17.70 -6.74
CA ASP A 422 13.69 -17.51 -7.93
C ASP A 422 13.18 -18.87 -8.42
N PHE A 423 11.99 -18.91 -9.02
CA PHE A 423 11.41 -20.17 -9.49
C PHE A 423 12.32 -20.94 -10.47
N LYS A 424 13.07 -20.21 -11.31
CA LYS A 424 13.99 -20.80 -12.30
C LYS A 424 15.19 -21.53 -11.70
N CYS A 425 15.42 -21.41 -10.39
CA CYS A 425 16.42 -22.21 -9.68
C CYS A 425 15.95 -23.65 -9.40
N THR A 426 14.69 -23.98 -9.69
CA THR A 426 14.10 -25.30 -9.41
C THR A 426 14.26 -26.23 -10.62
N ALA A 427 14.28 -27.54 -10.38
CA ALA A 427 14.35 -28.56 -11.43
C ALA A 427 12.98 -28.81 -12.14
N ASN A 428 12.04 -27.86 -12.07
CA ASN A 428 10.67 -28.06 -12.53
C ASN A 428 10.47 -27.55 -13.98
N ASN A 429 9.72 -28.30 -14.79
CA ASN A 429 9.39 -27.95 -16.18
C ASN A 429 8.13 -27.08 -16.32
N TYR A 430 7.59 -26.57 -15.21
CA TYR A 430 6.45 -25.68 -15.22
C TYR A 430 6.77 -24.36 -15.95
N THR A 431 5.83 -23.93 -16.78
CA THR A 431 6.03 -22.81 -17.72
C THR A 431 5.79 -21.45 -17.11
N LYS A 432 4.96 -21.36 -16.06
CA LYS A 432 4.73 -20.10 -15.33
C LYS A 432 5.82 -19.89 -14.27
N ILE A 433 5.95 -18.65 -13.80
CA ILE A 433 7.05 -18.22 -12.95
C ILE A 433 6.45 -17.52 -11.71
N PRO A 434 6.26 -18.23 -10.59
CA PRO A 434 6.08 -17.61 -9.28
C PRO A 434 7.19 -16.61 -8.97
N ASP A 435 6.84 -15.51 -8.32
CA ASP A 435 7.77 -14.40 -8.02
C ASP A 435 8.82 -14.77 -6.96
N ALA A 436 8.47 -15.67 -6.05
CA ALA A 436 9.38 -16.17 -5.02
C ALA A 436 9.06 -17.61 -4.67
N VAL A 437 10.07 -18.40 -4.35
CA VAL A 437 9.90 -19.78 -3.87
C VAL A 437 10.79 -20.11 -2.69
N GLY A 438 10.35 -21.08 -1.91
CA GLY A 438 11.21 -21.83 -1.01
C GLY A 438 11.72 -23.08 -1.72
N ILE A 439 13.01 -23.36 -1.60
CA ILE A 439 13.64 -24.58 -2.11
C ILE A 439 14.46 -25.26 -1.03
N ASP A 440 14.51 -26.58 -1.07
CA ASP A 440 15.43 -27.35 -0.24
C ASP A 440 16.84 -27.41 -0.85
N GLU A 441 17.74 -28.11 -0.17
CA GLU A 441 19.13 -28.32 -0.61
C GLU A 441 19.25 -29.08 -1.94
N GLN A 442 18.21 -29.80 -2.36
CA GLN A 442 18.13 -30.52 -3.62
C GLN A 442 17.45 -29.69 -4.73
N GLY A 443 16.98 -28.48 -4.41
CA GLY A 443 16.26 -27.61 -5.35
C GLY A 443 14.79 -27.99 -5.53
N ALA A 444 14.22 -28.86 -4.67
CA ALA A 444 12.80 -29.17 -4.69
C ALA A 444 11.98 -28.06 -4.03
N LEU A 445 10.79 -27.81 -4.58
CA LEU A 445 9.90 -26.73 -4.15
C LEU A 445 9.26 -27.04 -2.79
N GLN A 446 9.19 -26.01 -1.95
CA GLN A 446 8.72 -26.07 -0.57
C GLN A 446 7.46 -25.21 -0.36
N PHE A 447 7.45 -24.03 -0.99
CA PHE A 447 6.30 -23.14 -1.07
C PHE A 447 6.48 -22.17 -2.24
N VAL A 448 5.38 -21.53 -2.66
CA VAL A 448 5.36 -20.53 -3.74
C VAL A 448 4.78 -19.21 -3.26
N GLY A 449 5.27 -18.12 -3.81
CA GLY A 449 4.87 -16.76 -3.46
C GLY A 449 4.57 -15.92 -4.69
N GLU A 450 3.61 -15.02 -4.54
CA GLU A 450 3.31 -13.94 -5.49
C GLU A 450 3.53 -12.59 -4.81
N ILE A 451 4.11 -11.63 -5.53
CA ILE A 451 4.51 -10.33 -5.02
C ILE A 451 3.89 -9.23 -5.87
N LYS A 452 3.17 -8.32 -5.22
CA LYS A 452 2.53 -7.15 -5.84
C LYS A 452 3.12 -5.84 -5.29
N VAL A 453 2.84 -4.72 -5.95
CA VAL A 453 3.19 -3.38 -5.41
C VAL A 453 2.17 -2.91 -4.36
N PRO A 454 2.59 -2.23 -3.27
CA PRO A 454 1.66 -1.82 -2.19
C PRO A 454 0.85 -0.56 -2.48
N TRP A 455 1.27 0.27 -3.44
CA TRP A 455 0.64 1.58 -3.71
C TRP A 455 -0.50 1.54 -4.73
N VAL A 456 -0.77 0.38 -5.34
CA VAL A 456 -1.94 0.16 -6.20
C VAL A 456 -3.09 -0.30 -5.31
N GLU A 457 -4.23 0.39 -5.36
CA GLU A 457 -5.36 0.15 -4.46
C GLU A 457 -5.88 -1.29 -4.52
N ASP A 458 -5.99 -1.85 -5.73
CA ASP A 458 -6.42 -3.24 -5.97
C ASP A 458 -5.49 -4.27 -5.31
N HIS A 459 -4.25 -3.90 -4.98
CA HIS A 459 -3.28 -4.79 -4.34
C HIS A 459 -3.39 -4.79 -2.81
N SER A 460 -4.30 -4.01 -2.22
CA SER A 460 -4.50 -3.95 -0.77
C SER A 460 -5.23 -5.18 -0.23
N LEU A 461 -4.53 -6.05 0.48
CA LEU A 461 -5.07 -7.28 1.04
C LEU A 461 -6.12 -7.02 2.12
N GLU A 462 -5.88 -6.03 2.99
CA GLU A 462 -6.82 -5.69 4.07
C GLU A 462 -8.16 -5.20 3.53
N ASN A 463 -8.15 -4.47 2.41
CA ASN A 463 -9.37 -3.94 1.81
C ASN A 463 -10.27 -5.05 1.27
N HIS A 464 -9.73 -6.23 0.94
CA HIS A 464 -10.46 -7.26 0.23
C HIS A 464 -10.76 -8.50 1.08
N ILE A 465 -9.98 -8.77 2.13
CA ILE A 465 -10.13 -9.96 2.97
C ILE A 465 -11.38 -9.93 3.85
N ASP A 466 -11.80 -8.73 4.29
CA ASP A 466 -12.89 -8.50 5.24
C ASP A 466 -14.22 -8.08 4.59
N ILE A 467 -14.30 -8.05 3.25
CA ILE A 467 -15.51 -7.63 2.52
C ILE A 467 -16.32 -8.83 2.06
N GLY A 468 -17.55 -8.96 2.61
CA GLY A 468 -18.65 -9.75 2.05
C GLY A 468 -18.26 -11.12 1.50
N ASP A 469 -18.60 -11.38 0.24
CA ASP A 469 -18.37 -12.66 -0.46
C ASP A 469 -16.88 -12.91 -0.84
N LYS A 470 -15.95 -12.05 -0.40
CA LYS A 470 -14.50 -12.13 -0.68
C LYS A 470 -14.15 -12.24 -2.17
N ILE A 471 -15.01 -11.74 -3.07
CA ILE A 471 -14.86 -11.88 -4.54
C ILE A 471 -13.52 -11.31 -5.01
N TYR A 472 -13.18 -10.09 -4.58
CA TYR A 472 -11.90 -9.48 -4.94
C TYR A 472 -10.71 -10.23 -4.34
N PHE A 473 -10.80 -10.67 -3.08
CA PHE A 473 -9.72 -11.44 -2.46
C PHE A 473 -9.48 -12.78 -3.17
N ARG A 474 -10.55 -13.45 -3.62
CA ARG A 474 -10.48 -14.66 -4.47
C ARG A 474 -9.77 -14.40 -5.80
N LYS A 475 -9.96 -13.21 -6.39
CA LYS A 475 -9.24 -12.77 -7.58
C LYS A 475 -7.75 -12.55 -7.29
N MET A 476 -7.44 -11.87 -6.18
CA MET A 476 -6.06 -11.59 -5.76
C MET A 476 -5.26 -12.88 -5.54
N ILE A 477 -5.83 -13.85 -4.82
CA ILE A 477 -5.13 -15.10 -4.50
C ILE A 477 -5.21 -16.12 -5.65
N GLY A 478 -6.01 -15.87 -6.69
CA GLY A 478 -6.25 -16.83 -7.77
C GLY A 478 -4.96 -17.27 -8.46
N GLN A 479 -4.05 -16.34 -8.74
CA GLN A 479 -2.76 -16.65 -9.36
C GLN A 479 -1.88 -17.56 -8.48
N VAL A 480 -1.65 -17.19 -7.22
CA VAL A 480 -0.83 -18.00 -6.30
C VAL A 480 -1.50 -19.34 -5.97
N SER A 481 -2.83 -19.38 -5.83
CA SER A 481 -3.57 -20.63 -5.61
C SER A 481 -3.45 -21.58 -6.81
N LYS A 482 -3.38 -21.03 -8.03
CA LYS A 482 -3.13 -21.84 -9.23
C LYS A 482 -1.72 -22.41 -9.22
N TYR A 483 -0.72 -21.64 -8.81
CA TYR A 483 0.64 -22.17 -8.63
C TYR A 483 0.67 -23.27 -7.58
N MET A 484 -0.01 -23.07 -6.45
CA MET A 484 -0.11 -24.08 -5.40
C MET A 484 -0.73 -25.37 -5.93
N PHE A 485 -1.81 -25.27 -6.71
CA PHE A 485 -2.46 -26.43 -7.31
C PHE A 485 -1.57 -27.12 -8.36
N ASP A 486 -1.08 -26.37 -9.36
CA ASP A 486 -0.32 -26.92 -10.49
C ASP A 486 1.02 -27.53 -10.05
N LEU A 487 1.63 -27.01 -8.98
CA LEU A 487 2.92 -27.48 -8.45
C LEU A 487 2.77 -28.38 -7.23
N HIS A 488 1.53 -28.75 -6.85
CA HIS A 488 1.23 -29.55 -5.67
C HIS A 488 1.83 -29.01 -4.36
N MET A 489 1.81 -27.69 -4.19
CA MET A 489 2.33 -27.03 -3.00
C MET A 489 1.24 -26.85 -1.94
N LYS A 490 1.53 -27.33 -0.73
CA LYS A 490 0.65 -27.16 0.43
C LYS A 490 0.58 -25.71 0.91
N TYR A 491 1.71 -25.00 0.84
CA TYR A 491 1.85 -23.66 1.39
C TYR A 491 2.18 -22.65 0.29
N GLY A 492 1.64 -21.45 0.45
CA GLY A 492 2.01 -20.31 -0.37
C GLY A 492 1.79 -18.99 0.36
N PHE A 493 2.14 -17.89 -0.29
CA PHE A 493 1.87 -16.56 0.24
C PHE A 493 1.61 -15.55 -0.87
N LEU A 494 0.83 -14.53 -0.55
CA LEU A 494 0.66 -13.34 -1.37
C LEU A 494 1.10 -12.14 -0.53
N THR A 495 2.00 -11.33 -1.08
CA THR A 495 2.49 -10.13 -0.40
C THR A 495 2.47 -8.95 -1.35
N ASN A 496 2.10 -7.77 -0.85
CA ASN A 496 2.39 -6.51 -1.53
C ASN A 496 3.59 -5.79 -0.91
N TYR A 497 4.46 -6.55 -0.24
CA TYR A 497 5.47 -6.10 0.73
C TYR A 497 4.88 -5.57 2.03
N ASP A 498 4.01 -4.57 2.00
CA ASP A 498 3.48 -3.93 3.21
C ASP A 498 2.57 -4.85 4.03
N GLN A 499 1.81 -5.68 3.33
CA GLN A 499 0.81 -6.62 3.80
C GLN A 499 1.10 -8.00 3.18
N THR A 500 0.99 -9.06 3.98
CA THR A 500 1.20 -10.45 3.55
C THR A 500 0.10 -11.32 4.10
N VAL A 501 -0.47 -12.19 3.26
CA VAL A 501 -1.32 -13.31 3.69
C VAL A 501 -0.62 -14.62 3.37
N PHE A 502 -0.68 -15.57 4.30
CA PHE A 502 -0.20 -16.93 4.08
C PHE A 502 -1.38 -17.83 3.73
N LEU A 503 -1.12 -18.79 2.85
CA LEU A 503 -2.11 -19.71 2.30
C LEU A 503 -1.70 -21.15 2.64
N LYS A 504 -2.70 -21.97 2.96
CA LYS A 504 -2.54 -23.41 3.22
C LYS A 504 -3.64 -24.17 2.48
N SER A 505 -3.27 -25.12 1.64
CA SER A 505 -4.21 -26.03 0.99
C SER A 505 -4.41 -27.29 1.84
N GLU A 506 -5.67 -27.66 2.10
CA GLU A 506 -6.04 -28.88 2.83
C GLU A 506 -7.12 -29.67 2.08
N TYR A 507 -7.11 -30.98 2.26
CA TYR A 507 -8.15 -31.86 1.72
C TYR A 507 -9.07 -32.28 2.86
N VAL A 508 -10.26 -31.67 2.91
CA VAL A 508 -11.23 -31.81 4.00
C VAL A 508 -12.53 -32.33 3.39
N ASN A 509 -13.11 -33.37 4.00
CA ASN A 509 -14.41 -33.94 3.60
C ASN A 509 -14.57 -34.26 2.10
N GLY A 510 -13.48 -34.65 1.43
CA GLY A 510 -13.52 -35.01 0.00
C GLY A 510 -13.31 -33.84 -0.97
N GLN A 511 -13.04 -32.62 -0.47
CA GLN A 511 -12.81 -31.44 -1.29
C GLN A 511 -11.52 -30.71 -0.88
N TRP A 512 -10.89 -30.03 -1.84
CA TRP A 512 -9.74 -29.17 -1.59
C TRP A 512 -10.22 -27.81 -1.10
N GLU A 513 -9.77 -27.42 0.08
CA GLU A 513 -10.03 -26.13 0.71
C GLU A 513 -8.74 -25.30 0.73
N LEU A 514 -8.88 -23.98 0.56
CA LEU A 514 -7.78 -23.05 0.73
C LEU A 514 -8.02 -22.26 2.01
N HIS A 515 -7.08 -22.34 2.94
CA HIS A 515 -7.08 -21.57 4.16
C HIS A 515 -6.18 -20.35 4.01
N HIS A 516 -6.59 -19.21 4.54
CA HIS A 516 -5.80 -17.99 4.54
C HIS A 516 -5.64 -17.43 5.96
N THR A 517 -4.51 -16.77 6.22
CA THR A 517 -4.34 -16.00 7.46
C THR A 517 -5.02 -14.65 7.36
N ASP A 518 -5.15 -13.96 8.50
CA ASP A 518 -5.29 -12.49 8.50
C ASP A 518 -4.06 -11.83 7.87
N VAL A 519 -4.18 -10.54 7.56
CA VAL A 519 -3.07 -9.74 7.05
C VAL A 519 -1.97 -9.58 8.11
N ILE A 520 -0.74 -9.97 7.72
CA ILE A 520 0.48 -9.75 8.47
C ILE A 520 1.24 -8.58 7.86
N TYR A 521 1.45 -7.53 8.65
CA TYR A 521 2.15 -6.33 8.23
C TYR A 521 3.67 -6.50 8.27
N HIS A 522 4.39 -5.89 7.34
CA HIS A 522 5.85 -5.94 7.27
C HIS A 522 6.54 -5.35 8.51
N ASP A 523 5.92 -4.34 9.13
CA ASP A 523 6.44 -3.64 10.30
C ASP A 523 5.96 -4.27 11.63
N ALA A 524 5.20 -5.37 11.56
CA ALA A 524 4.73 -6.10 12.73
C ALA A 524 5.93 -6.54 13.58
N ARG A 525 5.83 -6.26 14.89
CA ARG A 525 6.88 -6.57 15.86
C ARG A 525 6.46 -7.75 16.70
N HIS A 526 7.43 -8.57 17.06
CA HIS A 526 7.21 -9.60 18.05
C HIS A 526 6.80 -8.98 19.39
N ILE A 527 5.63 -9.36 19.88
CA ILE A 527 5.16 -9.06 21.24
C ILE A 527 4.85 -10.41 21.91
N PRO A 528 5.56 -10.78 22.98
CA PRO A 528 5.28 -12.02 23.69
C PRO A 528 3.84 -12.06 24.19
N SER A 529 3.20 -13.22 24.08
CA SER A 529 1.89 -13.44 24.69
C SER A 529 1.98 -13.24 26.20
N ARG A 530 0.94 -12.64 26.79
CA ARG A 530 0.83 -12.47 28.25
C ARG A 530 -0.47 -13.12 28.71
N PRO A 531 -0.45 -14.44 29.00
CA PRO A 531 -1.65 -15.19 29.37
C PRO A 531 -2.37 -14.58 30.59
N PHE A 532 -1.61 -14.10 31.57
CA PHE A 532 -2.15 -13.43 32.77
C PHE A 532 -2.89 -12.11 32.48
N LEU A 533 -2.75 -11.54 31.28
CA LEU A 533 -3.38 -10.29 30.87
C LEU A 533 -4.38 -10.47 29.71
N ASN A 534 -4.68 -11.71 29.29
CA ASN A 534 -5.49 -12.01 28.09
C ASN A 534 -5.04 -11.23 26.84
N LEU A 535 -3.74 -10.97 26.71
CA LEU A 535 -3.18 -10.34 25.52
C LEU A 535 -2.57 -11.43 24.63
N SER A 536 -3.19 -11.64 23.46
CA SER A 536 -2.60 -12.42 22.38
C SER A 536 -1.25 -11.79 21.99
N GLY A 537 -0.25 -12.63 21.76
CA GLY A 537 1.05 -12.17 21.30
C GLY A 537 0.94 -11.67 19.86
N GLU A 538 1.83 -10.76 19.46
CA GLU A 538 2.00 -10.40 18.05
C GLU A 538 3.27 -11.06 17.50
N VAL A 539 3.20 -11.42 16.23
CA VAL A 539 4.29 -12.06 15.49
C VAL A 539 4.79 -11.10 14.43
N SER A 540 6.10 -11.08 14.23
CA SER A 540 6.71 -10.37 13.09
C SER A 540 6.57 -11.19 11.81
N LEU A 541 6.61 -10.53 10.66
CA LEU A 541 6.49 -11.20 9.36
C LEU A 541 7.57 -12.28 9.16
N ARG A 542 8.79 -12.05 9.66
CA ARG A 542 9.88 -13.03 9.61
C ARG A 542 9.60 -14.27 10.49
N GLN A 543 8.89 -14.13 11.61
CA GLN A 543 8.42 -15.29 12.38
C GLN A 543 7.40 -16.11 11.59
N CYS A 544 6.52 -15.46 10.83
CA CYS A 544 5.56 -16.15 9.96
C CYS A 544 6.26 -16.90 8.81
N PHE A 545 7.37 -16.39 8.27
CA PHE A 545 8.19 -17.17 7.33
C PHE A 545 8.99 -18.29 8.01
N PHE A 546 9.36 -18.12 9.29
CA PHE A 546 10.09 -19.15 10.03
C PHE A 546 9.28 -20.42 10.26
N ILE A 547 7.97 -20.30 10.51
CA ILE A 547 7.11 -21.48 10.70
C ILE A 547 6.96 -22.33 9.43
N LEU A 548 7.05 -21.74 8.23
CA LEU A 548 6.98 -22.51 6.98
C LEU A 548 8.08 -23.58 6.89
N ALA A 549 9.24 -23.32 7.50
CA ALA A 549 10.33 -24.28 7.60
C ALA A 549 10.00 -25.48 8.50
N HIS A 550 9.11 -25.32 9.49
CA HIS A 550 8.74 -26.35 10.46
C HIS A 550 7.51 -27.14 10.01
N LEU A 551 6.58 -26.49 9.32
CA LEU A 551 5.36 -27.12 8.81
C LEU A 551 5.63 -28.15 7.70
N HIS A 552 6.70 -27.98 6.92
CA HIS A 552 7.10 -28.93 5.89
C HIS A 552 7.43 -30.33 6.44
N TRP A 553 8.08 -30.41 7.60
CA TRP A 553 8.51 -31.67 8.20
C TRP A 553 7.36 -32.46 8.84
N LEU A 554 6.22 -31.82 9.10
CA LEU A 554 5.14 -32.38 9.92
C LEU A 554 3.98 -32.96 9.11
N THR A 555 3.87 -32.68 7.80
CA THR A 555 2.79 -33.24 6.98
C THR A 555 3.20 -33.48 5.53
N PRO A 556 3.47 -34.73 5.11
CA PRO A 556 3.47 -35.06 3.69
C PRO A 556 2.06 -34.86 3.13
N LEU A 557 1.94 -34.24 1.95
CA LEU A 557 0.69 -34.27 1.20
C LEU A 557 0.39 -35.73 0.82
N PRO A 558 -0.87 -36.22 0.97
CA PRO A 558 -1.24 -37.45 0.33
C PRO A 558 -0.98 -37.31 -1.18
N THR A 559 -0.31 -38.29 -1.78
CA THR A 559 0.00 -38.32 -3.20
C THR A 559 -1.28 -38.13 -4.01
N MET A 560 -1.34 -37.08 -4.82
CA MET A 560 -2.46 -36.72 -5.72
C MET A 560 -2.72 -37.75 -6.85
N GLU A 561 -2.14 -38.95 -6.78
CA GLU A 561 -2.13 -39.96 -7.84
C GLU A 561 -3.40 -40.82 -7.95
N ARG A 562 -4.51 -40.46 -7.29
CA ARG A 562 -5.73 -41.28 -7.32
C ARG A 562 -7.05 -40.51 -7.45
N LEU A 563 -7.18 -39.63 -8.44
CA LEU A 563 -8.51 -39.17 -8.91
C LEU A 563 -8.61 -38.96 -10.43
N GLU A 564 -7.75 -39.56 -11.26
CA GLU A 564 -7.96 -39.61 -12.73
C GLU A 564 -8.83 -40.78 -13.22
N THR A 565 -9.59 -41.44 -12.34
CA THR A 565 -10.62 -42.39 -12.78
C THR A 565 -11.90 -42.21 -11.98
N ASN A 566 -12.81 -41.44 -12.56
CA ASN A 566 -14.26 -41.67 -12.68
C ASN A 566 -15.07 -40.39 -12.46
N GLY A 567 -15.65 -39.88 -13.56
CA GLY A 567 -16.77 -38.93 -13.54
C GLY A 567 -16.55 -37.71 -14.40
#